data_AF-A0A965PRZ8-F1
#
_entry.id   AF-A0A965PRZ8-F1
#
_cell.length_a   1.000
_cell.length_b   1.000
_cell.length_c   1.000
_cell.angle_alpha   90.00
_cell.angle_beta   90.00
_cell.angle_gamma   90.00
#
_symmetry.space_group_name_H-M   'P 1'
#
loop_
_entity.id
_entity.type
_entity.pdbx_description
1 polymer ?
#
loop_
_entity_poly.entity_id
_entity_poly.type
_entity_poly.pdbx_seq_one_letter_code
_entity_poly.pdbx_strand_id
1 'polypeptide(L)'
;MTATAVAKAASGPAGFRDQLEARRNPVDVEVNAFMAWGTFMEPVIAQWVKNETGIMPNEWLIASEHDARFLATPDGLSLDHMAIAEIKTMGTPREKPPLDHVRQMQWQMFVTGAGACLYAWQLRVEVPGGFAPGWIEPRSTWIERDEKMIAETNGIS
;
A
#
# COMPACT_ATOMS: atom_id res chain seq x y z
N MET A 1 1.90 -11.73 9.84
CA MET A 1 2.45 -11.30 8.54
C MET A 1 1.80 -9.97 8.17
N THR A 2 2.57 -9.00 7.67
CA THR A 2 2.04 -7.70 7.21
C THR A 2 1.97 -7.67 5.69
N ALA A 3 1.16 -6.78 5.11
CA ALA A 3 1.00 -6.64 3.66
C ALA A 3 2.33 -6.48 2.91
N THR A 4 3.21 -5.62 3.43
CA THR A 4 4.55 -5.40 2.86
C THR A 4 5.43 -6.65 2.95
N ALA A 5 5.26 -7.47 3.99
CA ALA A 5 5.98 -8.75 4.13
C ALA A 5 5.54 -9.77 3.09
N VAL A 6 4.23 -9.83 2.85
CA VAL A 6 3.60 -10.78 1.95
C VAL A 6 3.91 -10.44 0.49
N ALA A 7 3.84 -9.16 0.11
CA ALA A 7 4.22 -8.69 -1.23
C ALA A 7 5.69 -9.03 -1.57
N LYS A 8 6.60 -8.90 -0.59
CA LYS A 8 8.02 -9.26 -0.76
C LYS A 8 8.26 -10.77 -0.71
N ALA A 9 7.52 -11.52 0.11
CA ALA A 9 7.61 -12.99 0.16
C ALA A 9 7.17 -13.65 -1.14
N ALA A 10 6.11 -13.14 -1.77
CA ALA A 10 5.66 -13.58 -3.10
C ALA A 10 6.63 -13.21 -4.24
N SER A 11 7.62 -12.34 -3.97
CA SER A 11 8.68 -11.98 -4.90
C SER A 11 9.89 -12.95 -4.83
N GLY A 12 9.88 -13.91 -3.90
CA GLY A 12 10.84 -15.01 -3.79
C GLY A 12 11.33 -15.29 -2.36
N PRO A 13 11.97 -16.46 -2.09
CA PRO A 13 12.35 -16.90 -0.73
C PRO A 13 13.30 -15.97 0.03
N ALA A 14 14.01 -15.08 -0.67
CA ALA A 14 14.92 -14.10 -0.08
C ALA A 14 14.16 -12.96 0.63
N GLY A 15 13.11 -12.43 0.00
CA GLY A 15 12.35 -11.28 0.54
C GLY A 15 11.58 -11.59 1.83
N PHE A 16 11.22 -12.86 2.06
CA PHE A 16 10.61 -13.32 3.31
C PHE A 16 11.61 -13.41 4.47
N ARG A 17 12.85 -13.85 4.20
CA ARG A 17 13.92 -13.93 5.20
C ARG A 17 14.33 -12.54 5.68
N ASP A 18 14.48 -11.59 4.76
CA ASP A 18 14.91 -10.21 5.08
C ASP A 18 13.93 -9.49 6.02
N GLN A 19 12.62 -9.76 5.88
CA GLN A 19 11.58 -9.19 6.74
C GLN A 19 11.57 -9.81 8.14
N LEU A 20 11.80 -11.11 8.25
CA LEU A 20 11.93 -11.80 9.54
C LEU A 20 13.20 -11.35 10.27
N GLU A 21 14.30 -11.13 9.54
CA GLU A 21 15.53 -10.58 10.10
C GLU A 21 15.38 -9.12 10.53
N ALA A 22 14.75 -8.26 9.71
CA ALA A 22 14.48 -6.87 10.08
C ALA A 22 13.55 -6.74 11.30
N ARG A 23 12.65 -7.71 11.52
CA ARG A 23 11.85 -7.80 12.76
C ARG A 23 12.65 -8.28 13.97
N ARG A 24 13.65 -9.16 13.75
CA ARG A 24 14.51 -9.67 14.83
C ARG A 24 15.56 -8.66 15.25
N ASN A 25 16.04 -7.86 14.30
CA ASN A 25 17.02 -6.81 14.49
C ASN A 25 16.47 -5.51 13.86
N PRO A 26 15.63 -4.76 14.58
CA PRO A 26 15.18 -3.46 14.10
C PRO A 26 16.39 -2.56 13.95
N VAL A 27 16.70 -2.21 12.71
CA VAL A 27 17.72 -1.23 12.36
C VAL A 27 16.99 0.08 12.18
N ASP A 28 17.49 1.16 12.78
CA ASP A 28 16.95 2.49 12.51
C ASP A 28 17.08 2.78 11.02
N VAL A 29 15.92 2.94 10.35
CA VAL A 29 15.88 3.31 8.95
C VAL A 29 16.15 4.82 8.88
N GLU A 30 17.33 5.19 8.39
CA GLU A 30 17.64 6.58 8.12
C GLU A 30 16.64 7.12 7.08
N VAL A 31 15.83 8.09 7.49
CA VAL A 31 14.76 8.66 6.63
C VAL A 31 15.42 9.46 5.52
N ASN A 32 15.42 8.90 4.31
CA ASN A 32 15.90 9.61 3.13
C ASN A 32 14.84 10.61 2.62
N ALA A 33 15.26 11.53 1.75
CA ALA A 33 14.40 12.58 1.22
C ALA A 33 13.15 12.04 0.48
N PHE A 34 13.23 10.86 -0.14
CA PHE A 34 12.10 10.23 -0.82
C PHE A 34 11.04 9.72 0.16
N MET A 35 11.47 9.15 1.29
CA MET A 35 10.57 8.72 2.36
C MET A 35 9.88 9.92 3.01
N ALA A 36 10.65 10.97 3.35
CA ALA A 36 10.11 12.21 3.90
C ALA A 36 9.07 12.86 2.96
N TRP A 37 9.33 12.87 1.65
CA TRP A 37 8.37 13.34 0.66
C TRP A 37 7.09 12.51 0.61
N GLY A 38 7.22 11.18 0.70
CA GLY A 38 6.08 10.28 0.77
C GLY A 38 5.17 10.63 1.95
N THR A 39 5.74 10.72 3.15
CA THR A 39 5.01 11.11 4.37
C THR A 39 4.37 12.48 4.26
N PHE A 40 5.06 13.46 3.66
CA PHE A 40 4.51 14.80 3.44
C PHE A 40 3.29 14.79 2.51
N MET A 41 3.33 13.98 1.44
CA MET A 41 2.27 13.93 0.43
C MET A 41 1.09 13.04 0.81
N GLU A 42 1.28 12.05 1.67
CA GLU A 42 0.25 11.09 2.07
C GLU A 42 -1.07 11.74 2.51
N PRO A 43 -1.10 12.69 3.48
CA PRO A 43 -2.36 13.33 3.88
C PRO A 43 -3.00 14.16 2.77
N VAL A 44 -2.20 14.73 1.85
CA VAL A 44 -2.70 15.50 0.70
C VAL A 44 -3.43 14.58 -0.27
N ILE A 45 -2.82 13.43 -0.59
CA ILE A 45 -3.42 12.44 -1.49
C ILE A 45 -4.63 11.77 -0.81
N ALA A 46 -4.56 11.48 0.49
CA ALA A 46 -5.66 10.88 1.24
C ALA A 46 -6.89 11.80 1.27
N GLN A 47 -6.69 13.12 1.41
CA GLN A 47 -7.77 14.09 1.32
C GLN A 47 -8.40 14.13 -0.08
N TRP A 48 -7.60 14.01 -1.14
CA TRP A 48 -8.12 13.88 -2.51
C TRP A 48 -8.92 12.59 -2.67
N VAL A 49 -8.39 11.43 -2.23
CA VAL A 49 -9.09 10.13 -2.27
C VAL A 49 -10.45 10.21 -1.56
N LYS A 50 -10.49 10.82 -0.38
CA LYS A 50 -11.74 11.05 0.36
C LYS A 50 -12.74 11.88 -0.44
N ASN A 51 -12.30 12.95 -1.09
CA ASN A 51 -13.18 13.81 -1.87
C ASN A 51 -13.73 13.09 -3.11
N GLU A 52 -12.91 12.28 -3.78
CA GLU A 52 -13.30 11.58 -5.00
C GLU A 52 -14.18 10.34 -4.74
N THR A 53 -13.99 9.66 -3.60
CA THR A 53 -14.57 8.32 -3.38
C THR A 53 -15.32 8.16 -2.06
N GLY A 54 -15.12 9.06 -1.10
CA GLY A 54 -15.61 8.91 0.27
C GLY A 54 -14.80 7.95 1.15
N ILE A 55 -13.73 7.32 0.64
CA ILE A 55 -12.81 6.50 1.44
C ILE A 55 -12.09 7.39 2.45
N MET A 56 -12.17 7.05 3.73
CA MET A 56 -11.58 7.85 4.80
C MET A 56 -10.11 7.46 5.01
N PRO A 57 -9.20 8.42 5.33
CA PRO A 57 -7.83 8.10 5.72
C PRO A 57 -7.80 7.14 6.92
N ASN A 58 -6.89 6.18 6.92
CA ASN A 58 -6.77 5.16 7.96
C ASN A 58 -5.33 4.95 8.40
N GLU A 59 -5.12 4.88 9.72
CA GLU A 59 -3.83 4.52 10.33
C GLU A 59 -3.94 3.25 11.21
N TRP A 60 -5.14 2.65 11.31
CA TRP A 60 -5.34 1.50 12.17
C TRP A 60 -4.72 0.23 11.61
N LEU A 61 -4.06 -0.53 12.49
CA LEU A 61 -3.62 -1.89 12.22
C LEU A 61 -4.81 -2.84 12.37
N ILE A 62 -5.21 -3.45 11.26
CA ILE A 62 -6.35 -4.35 11.16
C ILE A 62 -5.83 -5.79 11.16
N ALA A 63 -6.50 -6.65 11.92
CA ALA A 63 -6.26 -8.08 11.93
C ALA A 63 -7.35 -8.82 11.17
N SER A 64 -6.98 -9.89 10.46
CA SER A 64 -7.94 -10.72 9.72
C SER A 64 -8.83 -11.49 10.66
N GLU A 65 -10.11 -11.64 10.28
CA GLU A 65 -11.05 -12.53 10.98
C GLU A 65 -10.63 -14.01 10.91
N HIS A 66 -9.85 -14.40 9.88
CA HIS A 66 -9.39 -15.78 9.73
C HIS A 66 -8.25 -16.15 10.70
N ASP A 67 -7.32 -15.22 10.94
CA ASP A 67 -6.18 -15.42 11.83
C ASP A 67 -5.62 -14.06 12.28
N ALA A 68 -5.61 -13.81 13.59
CA ALA A 68 -5.16 -12.54 14.17
C ALA A 68 -3.67 -12.21 13.89
N ARG A 69 -2.89 -13.18 13.41
CA ARG A 69 -1.50 -12.96 12.97
C ARG A 69 -1.43 -12.30 11.59
N PHE A 70 -2.51 -12.29 10.82
CA PHE A 70 -2.55 -11.65 9.50
C PHE A 70 -3.00 -10.20 9.66
N LEU A 71 -2.11 -9.28 9.30
CA LEU A 71 -2.25 -7.87 9.64
C LEU A 71 -2.09 -6.99 8.41
N ALA A 72 -2.82 -5.88 8.37
CA ALA A 72 -2.74 -4.87 7.34
C ALA A 72 -3.07 -3.48 7.89
N THR A 73 -2.48 -2.46 7.29
CA THR A 73 -2.84 -1.06 7.51
C THR A 73 -3.05 -0.48 6.12
N PRO A 74 -4.26 -0.55 5.54
CA PRO A 74 -4.55 0.19 4.32
C PRO A 74 -4.52 1.69 4.62
N ASP A 75 -4.08 2.49 3.66
CA ASP A 75 -3.97 3.95 3.82
C ASP A 75 -5.35 4.63 3.87
N GLY A 76 -6.38 3.94 3.40
CA GLY A 76 -7.77 4.36 3.56
C GLY A 76 -8.75 3.19 3.72
N LEU A 77 -9.88 3.48 4.36
CA LEU A 77 -10.96 2.54 4.63
C LEU A 77 -12.32 3.21 4.40
N SER A 78 -13.20 2.61 3.61
CA SER A 78 -14.57 3.11 3.43
C SER A 78 -15.40 2.86 4.70
N LEU A 79 -16.41 3.70 4.94
CA LEU A 79 -17.28 3.58 6.12
C LEU A 79 -18.14 2.31 6.12
N ASP A 80 -18.40 1.74 4.96
CA ASP A 80 -19.09 0.46 4.78
C ASP A 80 -18.13 -0.74 4.74
N HIS A 81 -16.82 -0.50 4.87
CA HIS A 81 -15.75 -1.50 4.82
C HIS A 81 -15.63 -2.29 3.50
N MET A 82 -16.35 -1.89 2.45
CA MET A 82 -16.33 -2.60 1.17
C MET A 82 -15.11 -2.26 0.30
N ALA A 83 -14.48 -1.10 0.55
CA ALA A 83 -13.33 -0.61 -0.20
C ALA A 83 -12.22 -0.08 0.71
N ILE A 84 -10.98 -0.21 0.24
CA ILE A 84 -9.79 0.35 0.86
C ILE A 84 -9.01 1.22 -0.13
N ALA A 85 -8.00 1.95 0.34
CA ALA A 85 -7.08 2.68 -0.52
C ALA A 85 -5.61 2.39 -0.16
N GLU A 86 -4.75 2.53 -1.17
CA GLU A 86 -3.29 2.49 -1.07
C GLU A 86 -2.72 3.70 -1.80
N ILE A 87 -1.87 4.46 -1.11
CA ILE A 87 -1.33 5.75 -1.54
C ILE A 87 0.17 5.63 -1.77
N LYS A 88 0.64 6.18 -2.90
CA LYS A 88 2.07 6.22 -3.24
C LYS A 88 2.50 7.55 -3.84
N THR A 89 3.78 7.87 -3.66
CA THR A 89 4.49 8.80 -4.54
C THR A 89 5.46 8.01 -5.41
N MET A 90 5.58 8.38 -6.69
CA MET A 90 6.44 7.66 -7.63
C MET A 90 7.39 8.62 -8.34
N GLY A 91 8.65 8.23 -8.55
CA GLY A 91 9.63 9.02 -9.30
C GLY A 91 9.57 8.82 -10.81
N THR A 92 8.75 7.89 -11.30
CA THR A 92 8.60 7.61 -12.74
C THR A 92 7.12 7.53 -13.08
N PRO A 93 6.66 8.19 -14.16
CA PRO A 93 5.29 8.05 -14.64
C PRO A 93 4.97 6.59 -14.93
N ARG A 94 3.83 6.12 -14.43
CA ARG A 94 3.25 4.81 -14.78
C ARG A 94 1.76 4.97 -14.95
N GLU A 95 1.19 4.10 -15.78
CA GLU A 95 -0.26 4.02 -15.99
C GLU A 95 -0.92 2.96 -15.12
N LYS A 96 -0.14 1.96 -14.67
CA LYS A 96 -0.62 0.84 -13.85
C LYS A 96 0.29 0.61 -12.64
N PRO A 97 -0.25 0.06 -11.53
CA PRO A 97 0.54 -0.29 -10.37
C PRO A 97 1.55 -1.39 -10.70
N PRO A 98 2.76 -1.36 -10.13
CA PRO A 98 3.67 -2.50 -10.10
C PRO A 98 3.02 -3.76 -9.48
N LEU A 99 3.43 -4.96 -9.91
CA LEU A 99 2.82 -6.23 -9.46
C LEU A 99 2.96 -6.48 -7.96
N ASP A 100 4.07 -6.06 -7.35
CA ASP A 100 4.29 -6.13 -5.90
C ASP A 100 3.30 -5.26 -5.14
N HIS A 101 2.97 -4.07 -5.64
CA HIS A 101 1.92 -3.24 -5.07
C HIS A 101 0.54 -3.90 -5.23
N VAL A 102 0.26 -4.53 -6.38
CA VAL A 102 -0.99 -5.28 -6.58
C VAL A 102 -1.11 -6.40 -5.54
N ARG A 103 -0.04 -7.18 -5.32
CA ARG A 103 -0.01 -8.23 -4.29
C ARG A 103 -0.19 -7.68 -2.87
N GLN A 104 0.40 -6.53 -2.57
CA GLN A 104 0.17 -5.84 -1.30
C GLN A 104 -1.32 -5.52 -1.10
N MET A 105 -1.96 -4.93 -2.12
CA MET A 105 -3.38 -4.61 -2.08
C MET A 105 -4.28 -5.84 -1.98
N GLN A 106 -3.95 -6.92 -2.69
CA GLN A 106 -4.65 -8.21 -2.54
C GLN A 106 -4.57 -8.76 -1.12
N TRP A 107 -3.40 -8.67 -0.47
CA TRP A 107 -3.28 -9.03 0.94
C TRP A 107 -4.10 -8.11 1.85
N GLN A 108 -4.09 -6.79 1.63
CA GLN A 108 -4.90 -5.87 2.44
C GLN A 108 -6.39 -6.18 2.29
N MET A 109 -6.87 -6.47 1.07
CA MET A 109 -8.25 -6.92 0.83
C MET A 109 -8.53 -8.26 1.53
N PHE A 110 -7.61 -9.22 1.50
CA PHE A 110 -7.73 -10.48 2.23
C PHE A 110 -7.89 -10.26 3.75
N VAL A 111 -7.07 -9.38 4.33
CA VAL A 111 -7.12 -9.09 5.78
C VAL A 111 -8.40 -8.34 6.16
N THR A 112 -8.81 -7.36 5.38
CA THR A 112 -9.92 -6.46 5.71
C THR A 112 -11.29 -6.98 5.28
N GLY A 113 -11.34 -7.96 4.37
CA GLY A 113 -12.57 -8.41 3.73
C GLY A 113 -13.06 -7.50 2.58
N ALA A 114 -12.34 -6.42 2.26
CA ALA A 114 -12.72 -5.50 1.20
C ALA A 114 -12.72 -6.17 -0.19
N GLY A 115 -13.60 -5.70 -1.06
CA GLY A 115 -13.78 -6.19 -2.43
C GLY A 115 -12.94 -5.46 -3.49
N ALA A 116 -12.50 -4.24 -3.19
CA ALA A 116 -11.66 -3.45 -4.08
C ALA A 116 -10.72 -2.52 -3.32
N CYS A 117 -9.59 -2.18 -3.95
CA CYS A 117 -8.64 -1.20 -3.46
C CYS A 117 -8.44 -0.08 -4.49
N LEU A 118 -8.61 1.17 -4.09
CA LEU A 118 -8.22 2.32 -4.88
C LEU A 118 -6.72 2.54 -4.73
N TYR A 119 -5.95 2.29 -5.79
CA TYR A 119 -4.55 2.68 -5.84
C TYR A 119 -4.44 4.12 -6.32
N ALA A 120 -4.01 5.03 -5.45
CA ALA A 120 -3.82 6.44 -5.77
C ALA A 120 -2.33 6.82 -5.71
N TRP A 121 -1.83 7.52 -6.73
CA TRP A 121 -0.44 7.93 -6.74
C TRP A 121 -0.19 9.31 -7.35
N GLN A 122 0.81 9.99 -6.81
CA GLN A 122 1.30 11.26 -7.33
C GLN A 122 2.71 11.10 -7.90
N LEU A 123 2.96 11.71 -9.07
CA LEU A 123 4.30 11.81 -9.62
C LEU A 123 5.11 12.76 -8.75
N ARG A 124 6.33 12.38 -8.41
CA ARG A 124 7.32 13.23 -7.78
C ARG A 124 8.30 13.68 -8.85
N VAL A 125 8.54 14.98 -8.95
CA VAL A 125 9.59 15.58 -9.79
C VAL A 125 10.60 16.30 -8.93
N GLU A 126 11.87 16.29 -9.37
CA GLU A 126 12.94 17.03 -8.72
C GLU A 126 12.91 18.50 -9.14
N VAL A 127 13.08 19.39 -8.16
CA VAL A 127 13.14 20.84 -8.34
C VAL A 127 14.27 21.42 -7.50
N PRO A 128 14.78 22.63 -7.79
CA PRO A 128 15.74 23.28 -6.91
C PRO A 128 15.21 23.36 -5.48
N GLY A 129 15.94 22.77 -4.52
CA GLY A 129 15.56 22.75 -3.10
C GLY A 129 14.71 21.56 -2.64
N GLY A 130 14.37 20.60 -3.52
CA GLY A 130 13.70 19.36 -3.09
C GLY A 130 12.84 18.73 -4.17
N PHE A 131 11.59 18.43 -3.83
CA PHE A 131 10.63 17.78 -4.70
C PHE A 131 9.34 18.59 -4.84
N ALA A 132 8.64 18.35 -5.95
CA ALA A 132 7.30 18.88 -6.19
C ALA A 132 6.38 17.78 -6.78
N PRO A 133 5.04 17.95 -6.69
CA PRO A 133 4.11 17.13 -7.45
C PRO A 133 4.30 17.36 -8.95
N GLY A 134 4.38 16.27 -9.71
CA GLY A 134 4.56 16.29 -11.16
C GLY A 134 3.24 16.43 -11.93
N TRP A 135 2.10 16.19 -11.28
CA TRP A 135 0.77 16.41 -11.83
C TRP A 135 -0.05 17.30 -10.91
N ILE A 136 -1.06 17.96 -11.48
CA ILE A 136 -2.00 18.82 -10.75
C ILE A 136 -2.79 18.00 -9.72
N GLU A 137 -3.24 16.82 -10.14
CA GLU A 137 -4.01 15.89 -9.32
C GLU A 137 -3.32 14.51 -9.29
N PRO A 138 -3.54 13.71 -8.22
CA PRO A 138 -3.13 12.31 -8.22
C PRO A 138 -3.80 11.54 -9.36
N ARG A 139 -3.15 10.48 -9.81
CA ARG A 139 -3.79 9.46 -10.65
C ARG A 139 -4.31 8.35 -9.76
N SER A 140 -5.35 7.66 -10.22
CA SER A 140 -5.85 6.48 -9.53
C SER A 140 -6.33 5.39 -10.48
N THR A 141 -6.39 4.17 -9.96
CA THR A 141 -7.06 3.04 -10.60
C THR A 141 -7.64 2.13 -9.53
N TRP A 142 -8.79 1.54 -9.81
CA TRP A 142 -9.33 0.46 -8.98
C TRP A 142 -8.60 -0.85 -9.26
N ILE A 143 -8.38 -1.60 -8.19
CA ILE A 143 -7.86 -2.96 -8.22
C ILE A 143 -8.88 -3.83 -7.50
N GLU A 144 -9.53 -4.69 -8.29
CA GLU A 144 -10.52 -5.63 -7.79
C GLU A 144 -9.84 -6.78 -7.03
N ARG A 145 -10.55 -7.32 -6.04
CA ARG A 145 -10.13 -8.52 -5.33
C ARG A 145 -10.01 -9.72 -6.28
N ASP A 146 -8.88 -10.40 -6.18
CA ASP A 146 -8.56 -11.61 -6.95
C ASP A 146 -8.23 -12.76 -5.99
N GLU A 147 -9.23 -13.62 -5.75
CA GLU A 147 -9.09 -14.76 -4.84
C GLU A 147 -7.98 -15.74 -5.26
N LYS A 148 -7.70 -15.85 -6.57
CA LYS A 148 -6.63 -16.72 -7.05
C LYS A 148 -5.27 -16.14 -6.67
N MET A 149 -5.07 -14.83 -6.86
CA MET A 149 -3.83 -14.17 -6.46
C MET A 149 -3.63 -14.22 -4.95
N ILE A 150 -4.70 -14.05 -4.16
CA ILE A 150 -4.65 -14.17 -2.71
C ILE A 150 -4.19 -15.57 -2.29
N ALA A 151 -4.77 -16.63 -2.87
CA ALA A 151 -4.40 -18.00 -2.57
C ALA A 151 -2.91 -18.29 -2.89
N GLU A 152 -2.44 -17.87 -4.07
CA GLU A 152 -1.04 -18.02 -4.48
C GLU A 152 -0.07 -17.28 -3.54
N THR A 153 -0.46 -16.08 -3.09
CA THR A 153 0.36 -15.23 -2.23
C THR A 153 0.44 -15.77 -0.80
N ASN A 154 -0.62 -16.43 -0.32
CA ASN A 154 -0.69 -16.99 1.04
C ASN A 154 0.00 -18.36 1.18
N GLY A 155 0.42 -18.99 0.08
CA GLY A 155 0.92 -20.37 0.10
C GLY A 155 -0.13 -21.39 0.58
N ILE A 156 -1.42 -21.02 0.50
CA ILE A 156 -2.56 -21.87 0.82
C ILE A 156 -2.93 -22.59 -0.49
N SER A 157 -2.17 -23.63 -0.82
CA SER A 157 -2.51 -24.64 -1.83
C SER A 157 -2.58 -26.01 -1.19
#